data_AF-A0A955C2P0-F1
#
_entry.id   AF-A0A955C2P0-F1
#
_cell.length_a   1.000
_cell.length_b   1.000
_cell.length_c   1.000
_cell.angle_alpha   90.00
_cell.angle_beta   90.00
_cell.angle_gamma   90.00
#
_symmetry.space_group_name_H-M   'P 1'
#
loop_
_entity.id
_entity.type
_entity.pdbx_description
1 polymer ?
#
loop_
_entity_poly.entity_id
_entity_poly.type
_entity_poly.pdbx_seq_one_letter_code
_entity_poly.pdbx_strand_id
1 'polypeptide(L)'
;MTFRLPLLLYVTAVLAAFLATFGQGGLVGFVLWAVFATLFTWGRKRSSLSGLAEAGVVLLIIGLLVALLLPAVQSAREASTRHMCANNLKLMAIGLFNYYDIHKKFPPAHVDDANGKPMHSWRALIVPYLCENDFYDHYDLNEPWDGPNNRKLSHYMPDCFRCPKNANNPAWTTNYVAVIGPHTAFRGSQGRTFNDFRDGTANTILIVETTEPIPWMEPRDITFEEACQSSERPCVSSFHGRPHDDFFFSYTGGETYQATIAHADGSVHYLPGPITPEAMAARLTVDGAELVTDEPELLDIPDLLGPVERHPKWRNILSLAILIALVLMPLVWRPWKLPAAEDTVS
;
A
#
# COMPACT_ATOMS: atom_id res chain seq x y z
N MET A 1 13.80 -21.03 -50.13
CA MET A 1 14.13 -20.54 -48.78
C MET A 1 14.39 -21.74 -47.89
N THR A 2 15.64 -22.09 -47.61
CA THR A 2 15.97 -23.18 -46.67
C THR A 2 15.80 -22.63 -45.25
N PHE A 3 14.65 -22.87 -44.63
CA PHE A 3 14.47 -22.57 -43.21
C PHE A 3 15.43 -23.46 -42.42
N ARG A 4 16.45 -22.84 -41.82
CA ARG A 4 17.38 -23.54 -40.94
C ARG A 4 16.63 -23.85 -39.65
N LEU A 5 16.30 -25.11 -39.43
CA LEU A 5 15.66 -25.63 -38.20
C LEU A 5 16.23 -24.98 -36.90
N PRO A 6 17.56 -24.74 -36.76
CA PRO A 6 18.11 -24.05 -35.60
C PRO A 6 17.61 -22.61 -35.39
N LEU A 7 17.36 -21.86 -36.47
CA LEU A 7 16.86 -20.48 -36.37
C LEU A 7 15.41 -20.46 -35.90
N LEU A 8 14.59 -21.39 -36.40
CA LEU A 8 13.21 -21.54 -35.97
C LEU A 8 13.13 -21.87 -34.48
N LEU A 9 13.92 -22.85 -34.02
CA LEU A 9 14.01 -23.25 -32.61
C LEU A 9 14.49 -22.11 -31.71
N TYR A 10 15.43 -21.28 -32.18
CA TYR A 10 15.93 -20.14 -31.42
C TYR A 10 14.86 -19.04 -31.30
N VAL A 11 14.19 -18.66 -32.39
CA VAL A 11 13.15 -17.62 -32.37
C VAL A 11 11.96 -18.05 -31.51
N THR A 12 11.55 -19.33 -31.58
CA THR A 12 10.49 -19.86 -30.71
C THR A 12 10.93 -19.89 -29.25
N ALA A 13 12.19 -20.20 -28.94
CA ALA A 13 12.73 -20.13 -27.59
C ALA A 13 12.74 -18.68 -27.04
N VAL A 14 13.09 -17.69 -27.86
CA VAL A 14 13.05 -16.27 -27.46
C VAL A 14 11.61 -15.82 -27.21
N LEU A 15 10.67 -16.18 -28.08
CA LEU A 15 9.24 -15.90 -27.89
C LEU A 15 8.72 -16.54 -26.60
N ALA A 16 9.03 -17.81 -26.37
CA ALA A 16 8.65 -18.52 -25.16
C ALA A 16 9.25 -17.88 -23.91
N ALA A 17 10.49 -17.41 -23.96
CA ALA A 17 11.14 -16.70 -22.86
C ALA A 17 10.47 -15.35 -22.57
N PHE A 18 10.08 -14.58 -23.60
CA PHE A 18 9.33 -13.34 -23.44
C PHE A 18 7.96 -13.58 -22.81
N LEU A 19 7.22 -14.60 -23.26
CA LEU A 19 5.92 -14.97 -22.73
C LEU A 19 6.02 -15.50 -21.29
N ALA A 20 7.05 -16.30 -20.98
CA ALA A 20 7.30 -16.82 -19.64
C ALA A 20 7.65 -15.70 -18.65
N THR A 21 8.31 -14.64 -19.12
CA THR A 21 8.75 -13.51 -18.29
C THR A 21 7.61 -12.49 -18.12
N PHE A 22 6.94 -12.06 -19.19
CA PHE A 22 6.02 -10.92 -19.15
C PHE A 22 4.55 -11.28 -19.45
N GLY A 23 4.19 -12.57 -19.50
CA GLY A 23 2.85 -13.01 -19.85
C GLY A 23 2.46 -12.52 -21.25
N GLN A 24 1.21 -12.06 -21.41
CA GLN A 24 0.71 -11.54 -22.70
C GLN A 24 1.46 -10.29 -23.17
N GLY A 25 2.00 -9.47 -22.25
CA GLY A 25 2.84 -8.32 -22.57
C GLY A 25 4.17 -8.69 -23.24
N GLY A 26 4.61 -9.95 -23.08
CA GLY A 26 5.81 -10.49 -23.72
C GLY A 26 5.78 -10.45 -25.25
N LEU A 27 4.59 -10.45 -25.88
CA LEU A 27 4.47 -10.33 -27.33
C LEU A 27 5.04 -9.01 -27.86
N VAL A 28 4.80 -7.90 -27.14
CA VAL A 28 5.34 -6.58 -27.50
C VAL A 28 6.86 -6.59 -27.40
N GLY A 29 7.40 -7.12 -26.31
CA GLY A 29 8.84 -7.28 -26.11
C GLY A 29 9.50 -8.13 -27.19
N PHE A 30 8.87 -9.24 -27.58
CA PHE A 30 9.34 -10.11 -28.65
C PHE A 30 9.38 -9.41 -30.01
N VAL A 31 8.35 -8.63 -30.36
CA VAL A 31 8.32 -7.87 -31.61
C VAL A 31 9.43 -6.83 -31.65
N LEU A 32 9.60 -6.06 -30.58
CA LEU A 32 10.69 -5.08 -30.46
C LEU A 32 12.06 -5.75 -30.59
N TRP A 33 12.25 -6.90 -29.95
CA TRP A 33 13.46 -7.68 -30.08
C TRP A 33 13.69 -8.20 -31.50
N ALA A 34 12.64 -8.71 -32.18
CA ALA A 34 12.76 -9.20 -33.55
C ALA A 34 13.15 -8.08 -34.52
N VAL A 35 12.61 -6.88 -34.32
CA VAL A 35 13.00 -5.67 -35.06
C VAL A 35 14.47 -5.32 -34.77
N PHE A 36 14.89 -5.34 -33.51
CA PHE A 36 16.29 -5.13 -33.17
C PHE A 36 17.22 -6.18 -33.82
N ALA A 37 16.93 -7.47 -33.68
CA ALA A 37 17.75 -8.55 -34.21
C ALA A 37 17.88 -8.50 -35.74
N THR A 38 16.81 -8.13 -36.43
CA THR A 38 16.83 -7.94 -37.90
C THR A 38 17.65 -6.72 -38.30
N LEU A 39 17.47 -5.58 -37.64
CA LEU A 39 18.27 -4.37 -37.90
C LEU A 39 19.76 -4.58 -37.56
N PHE A 40 20.06 -5.27 -36.47
CA PHE A 40 21.41 -5.57 -36.02
C PHE A 40 22.14 -6.49 -36.99
N THR A 41 21.50 -7.60 -37.41
CA THR A 41 22.10 -8.54 -38.36
C THR A 41 22.24 -7.94 -39.77
N TRP A 42 21.33 -7.07 -40.17
CA TRP A 42 21.42 -6.33 -41.42
C TRP A 42 22.51 -5.26 -41.40
N GLY A 43 22.61 -4.50 -40.30
CA GLY A 43 23.65 -3.49 -40.07
C GLY A 43 25.07 -4.08 -40.07
N ARG A 44 25.25 -5.28 -39.51
CA ARG A 44 26.55 -5.98 -39.52
C ARG A 44 27.05 -6.35 -40.93
N LYS A 45 26.15 -6.49 -41.91
CA LYS A 45 26.50 -6.79 -43.31
C LYS A 45 26.80 -5.54 -44.15
N ARG A 46 26.39 -4.35 -43.72
CA ARG A 46 26.52 -3.10 -44.49
C ARG A 46 27.19 -2.04 -43.64
N SER A 47 28.44 -1.68 -43.98
CA SER A 47 29.27 -0.72 -43.23
C SER A 47 28.65 0.66 -43.01
N SER A 48 27.64 1.04 -43.80
CA SER A 48 26.92 2.32 -43.67
C SER A 48 25.80 2.31 -42.61
N LEU A 49 25.50 1.17 -41.96
CA LEU A 49 24.40 1.01 -41.00
C LEU A 49 24.88 0.68 -39.57
N SER A 50 26.17 0.88 -39.25
CA SER A 50 26.74 0.65 -37.91
C SER A 50 26.00 1.41 -36.80
N GLY A 51 25.55 2.63 -37.08
CA GLY A 51 24.81 3.45 -36.12
C GLY A 51 23.48 2.84 -35.64
N LEU A 52 22.79 2.04 -36.47
CA LEU A 52 21.56 1.36 -36.05
C LEU A 52 21.84 0.20 -35.09
N ALA A 53 22.97 -0.49 -35.28
CA ALA A 53 23.39 -1.56 -34.40
C ALA A 53 23.80 -1.02 -33.01
N GLU A 54 24.52 0.10 -32.98
CA GLU A 54 24.89 0.82 -31.76
C GLU A 54 23.65 1.33 -31.01
N ALA A 55 22.71 1.96 -31.72
CA ALA A 55 21.45 2.43 -31.14
C ALA A 55 20.63 1.30 -30.51
N GLY A 56 20.63 0.11 -31.12
CA GLY A 56 19.91 -1.04 -30.59
C GLY A 56 20.53 -1.65 -29.31
N VAL A 57 21.86 -1.61 -29.16
CA VAL A 57 22.53 -1.98 -27.89
C VAL A 57 22.13 -1.00 -26.78
N VAL A 58 22.08 0.29 -27.09
CA VAL A 58 21.64 1.32 -26.13
C VAL A 58 20.20 1.08 -25.70
N LEU A 59 19.28 0.77 -26.62
CA LEU A 59 17.88 0.45 -26.30
C LEU A 59 17.76 -0.80 -25.42
N LEU A 60 18.60 -1.82 -25.66
CA LEU A 60 18.65 -3.02 -24.83
C LEU A 60 19.10 -2.71 -23.40
N ILE A 61 20.14 -1.90 -23.23
CA ILE A 61 20.63 -1.45 -21.92
C ILE A 61 19.55 -0.63 -21.21
N ILE A 62 18.90 0.32 -21.89
CA ILE A 62 17.80 1.11 -21.32
C ILE A 62 16.66 0.20 -20.85
N GLY A 63 16.26 -0.78 -21.67
CA GLY A 63 15.23 -1.76 -21.30
C GLY A 63 15.59 -2.56 -20.04
N LEU A 64 16.85 -2.99 -19.92
CA LEU A 64 17.35 -3.68 -18.72
C LEU A 64 17.35 -2.76 -17.49
N LEU A 65 17.81 -1.52 -17.63
CA LEU A 65 17.82 -0.54 -16.55
C LEU A 65 16.38 -0.23 -16.07
N VAL A 66 15.43 -0.02 -16.97
CA VAL A 66 14.02 0.18 -16.62
C VAL A 66 13.44 -1.03 -15.89
N ALA A 67 13.74 -2.26 -16.36
CA ALA A 67 13.28 -3.49 -15.71
C ALA A 67 13.83 -3.63 -14.27
N LEU A 68 15.06 -3.17 -14.00
CA LEU A 68 15.66 -3.16 -12.67
C LEU A 68 15.15 -2.01 -11.78
N LEU A 69 14.76 -0.88 -12.37
CA LEU A 69 14.29 0.29 -11.63
C LEU A 69 12.81 0.19 -11.19
N LEU A 70 11.94 -0.45 -11.98
CA LEU A 70 10.50 -0.54 -11.68
C LEU A 70 10.16 -1.13 -10.29
N PRO A 71 10.75 -2.26 -9.85
CA PRO A 71 10.47 -2.83 -8.52
C PRO A 71 10.93 -1.91 -7.38
N ALA A 72 12.07 -1.23 -7.55
CA ALA A 72 12.58 -0.30 -6.56
C ALA A 72 11.60 0.88 -6.37
N VAL A 73 11.02 1.39 -7.47
CA VAL A 73 10.01 2.45 -7.44
C VAL A 73 8.71 1.97 -6.75
N GLN A 74 8.31 0.72 -6.93
CA GLN A 74 7.11 0.15 -6.29
C GLN A 74 7.28 0.04 -4.77
N SER A 75 8.39 -0.53 -4.29
CA SER A 75 8.67 -0.60 -2.85
C SER A 75 8.76 0.79 -2.19
N ALA A 76 9.36 1.77 -2.87
CA ALA A 76 9.42 3.15 -2.39
C ALA A 76 8.03 3.80 -2.35
N ARG A 77 7.17 3.50 -3.32
CA ARG A 77 5.78 3.98 -3.35
C ARG A 77 4.96 3.40 -2.21
N GLU A 78 5.09 2.10 -1.93
CA GLU A 78 4.36 1.45 -0.83
C GLU A 78 4.78 1.98 0.53
N ALA A 79 6.08 2.16 0.75
CA ALA A 79 6.60 2.83 1.94
C ALA A 79 6.05 4.26 2.09
N SER A 80 6.07 5.05 1.02
CA SER A 80 5.49 6.40 1.01
C SER A 80 4.00 6.39 1.38
N THR A 81 3.22 5.48 0.82
CA THR A 81 1.79 5.37 1.11
C THR A 81 1.53 5.02 2.58
N ARG A 82 2.34 4.13 3.18
CA ARG A 82 2.26 3.83 4.63
C ARG A 82 2.56 5.06 5.49
N HIS A 83 3.60 5.82 5.15
CA HIS A 83 3.91 7.07 5.83
C HIS A 83 2.78 8.11 5.71
N MET A 84 2.10 8.16 4.56
CA MET A 84 0.94 9.03 4.40
C MET A 84 -0.22 8.62 5.32
N CYS A 85 -0.54 7.31 5.47
CA CYS A 85 -1.54 6.86 6.43
C CYS A 85 -1.18 7.26 7.87
N ALA A 86 0.08 7.07 8.27
CA ALA A 86 0.54 7.48 9.60
C ALA A 86 0.46 9.00 9.79
N ASN A 87 0.80 9.79 8.78
CA ASN A 87 0.68 11.25 8.83
C ASN A 87 -0.78 11.70 8.92
N ASN A 88 -1.71 11.04 8.22
CA ASN A 88 -3.14 11.28 8.35
C ASN A 88 -3.62 11.07 9.78
N LEU A 89 -3.23 9.96 10.43
CA LEU A 89 -3.50 9.70 11.84
C LEU A 89 -2.91 10.77 12.77
N LYS A 90 -1.68 11.24 12.51
CA LYS A 90 -1.08 12.36 13.25
C LYS A 90 -1.90 13.64 13.10
N LEU A 91 -2.36 13.97 11.90
CA LEU A 91 -3.21 15.14 11.66
C LEU A 91 -4.54 15.02 12.41
N MET A 92 -5.18 13.85 12.39
CA MET A 92 -6.40 13.59 13.16
C MET A 92 -6.16 13.72 14.67
N ALA A 93 -5.06 13.18 15.18
CA ALA A 93 -4.68 13.33 16.59
C ALA A 93 -4.51 14.81 16.95
N ILE A 94 -3.77 15.59 16.14
CA ILE A 94 -3.63 17.05 16.33
C ILE A 94 -5.00 17.73 16.36
N GLY A 95 -5.92 17.38 15.45
CA GLY A 95 -7.29 17.90 15.46
C GLY A 95 -8.06 17.57 16.75
N LEU A 96 -7.89 16.36 17.28
CA LEU A 96 -8.46 15.97 18.58
C LEU A 96 -7.88 16.80 19.74
N PHE A 97 -6.57 17.10 19.74
CA PHE A 97 -5.96 17.97 20.76
C PHE A 97 -6.41 19.42 20.64
N ASN A 98 -6.54 19.94 19.42
CA ASN A 98 -7.07 21.28 19.17
C ASN A 98 -8.52 21.41 19.64
N TYR A 99 -9.35 20.37 19.39
CA TYR A 99 -10.68 20.27 19.97
C TYR A 99 -10.62 20.26 21.50
N TYR A 100 -9.72 19.45 22.08
CA TYR A 100 -9.54 19.39 23.53
C TYR A 100 -9.16 20.74 24.13
N ASP A 101 -8.25 21.49 23.51
CA ASP A 101 -7.81 22.78 24.06
C ASP A 101 -8.97 23.77 24.20
N ILE A 102 -9.95 23.72 23.31
CA ILE A 102 -11.13 24.60 23.34
C ILE A 102 -12.23 24.04 24.24
N HIS A 103 -12.55 22.74 24.12
CA HIS A 103 -13.69 22.11 24.79
C HIS A 103 -13.35 21.50 26.16
N LYS A 104 -12.06 21.41 26.50
CA LYS A 104 -11.48 20.80 27.72
C LYS A 104 -11.84 19.32 27.91
N LYS A 105 -12.22 18.66 26.82
CA LYS A 105 -12.51 17.22 26.70
C LYS A 105 -12.31 16.80 25.25
N PHE A 106 -11.93 15.56 25.03
CA PHE A 106 -12.00 14.90 23.74
C PHE A 106 -13.45 14.87 23.25
N PRO A 107 -13.67 14.87 21.91
CA PRO A 107 -15.01 14.77 21.38
C PRO A 107 -15.65 13.43 21.79
N PRO A 108 -16.98 13.38 21.96
CA PRO A 108 -17.68 12.11 22.04
C PRO A 108 -17.57 11.36 20.71
N ALA A 109 -17.81 10.04 20.71
CA ALA A 109 -17.85 9.23 19.48
C ALA A 109 -18.92 9.75 18.51
N HIS A 110 -20.06 10.17 19.07
CA HIS A 110 -21.15 10.80 18.35
C HIS A 110 -21.90 11.81 19.22
N VAL A 111 -22.61 12.74 18.58
CA VAL A 111 -23.57 13.63 19.25
C VAL A 111 -24.97 13.11 18.97
N ASP A 112 -25.77 12.95 20.02
CA ASP A 112 -27.15 12.49 19.91
C ASP A 112 -28.14 13.65 19.80
N ASP A 113 -29.30 13.37 19.19
CA ASP A 113 -30.49 14.22 19.31
C ASP A 113 -31.14 14.10 20.70
N ALA A 114 -32.23 14.85 20.92
CA ALA A 114 -32.99 14.80 22.17
C ALA A 114 -33.60 13.41 22.50
N ASN A 115 -33.69 12.51 21.50
CA ASN A 115 -34.22 11.15 21.64
C ASN A 115 -33.12 10.09 21.75
N GLY A 116 -31.83 10.49 21.77
CA GLY A 116 -30.70 9.57 21.82
C GLY A 116 -30.31 8.98 20.45
N LYS A 117 -30.76 9.57 19.34
CA LYS A 117 -30.36 9.15 17.99
C LYS A 117 -29.04 9.82 17.61
N PRO A 118 -27.98 9.06 17.22
CA PRO A 118 -26.73 9.65 16.75
C PRO A 118 -26.92 10.53 15.51
N MET A 119 -26.57 11.81 15.64
CA MET A 119 -26.67 12.84 14.59
C MET A 119 -25.34 13.12 13.90
N HIS A 120 -24.24 13.19 14.65
CA HIS A 120 -22.94 13.64 14.15
C HIS A 120 -21.81 12.76 14.66
N SER A 121 -20.87 12.41 13.78
CA SER A 121 -19.63 11.69 14.15
C SER A 121 -18.61 12.62 14.79
N TRP A 122 -17.74 12.08 15.66
CA TRP A 122 -16.51 12.75 16.12
C TRP A 122 -15.69 13.32 14.95
N ARG A 123 -15.68 12.63 13.80
CA ARG A 123 -14.98 13.07 12.58
C ARG A 123 -15.49 14.40 12.08
N ALA A 124 -16.81 14.61 12.07
CA ALA A 124 -17.40 15.89 11.70
C ALA A 124 -17.01 16.97 12.71
N LEU A 125 -17.10 16.68 14.02
CA LEU A 125 -16.78 17.65 15.08
C LEU A 125 -15.34 18.18 15.02
N ILE A 126 -14.39 17.36 14.55
CA ILE A 126 -12.99 17.78 14.52
C ILE A 126 -12.58 18.54 13.25
N VAL A 127 -13.40 18.56 12.20
CA VAL A 127 -13.04 19.20 10.92
C VAL A 127 -12.56 20.66 11.05
N PRO A 128 -13.18 21.55 11.87
CA PRO A 128 -12.72 22.94 12.03
C PRO A 128 -11.31 23.05 12.63
N TYR A 129 -10.85 21.98 13.26
CA TYR A 129 -9.54 21.89 13.91
C TYR A 129 -8.54 21.06 13.09
N LEU A 130 -8.97 20.55 11.93
CA LEU A 130 -8.17 19.88 10.93
C LEU A 130 -7.87 20.84 9.77
N CYS A 131 -7.03 20.37 8.84
CA CYS A 131 -6.61 21.10 7.64
C CYS A 131 -7.74 21.95 7.03
N GLU A 132 -7.45 23.22 6.76
CA GLU A 132 -8.39 24.28 6.32
C GLU A 132 -9.35 23.77 5.22
N ASN A 133 -10.64 23.65 5.56
CA ASN A 133 -11.70 23.42 4.59
C ASN A 133 -12.98 24.19 4.95
N ASP A 134 -13.83 24.42 3.95
CA ASP A 134 -15.11 25.14 4.02
C ASP A 134 -16.30 24.23 4.36
N PHE A 135 -16.03 23.03 4.88
CA PHE A 135 -17.07 22.04 5.19
C PHE A 135 -18.13 22.61 6.16
N TYR A 136 -17.67 23.32 7.19
CA TYR A 136 -18.54 23.90 8.21
C TYR A 136 -19.37 25.09 7.73
N ASP A 137 -19.01 25.72 6.60
CA ASP A 137 -19.83 26.80 6.03
C ASP A 137 -21.17 26.27 5.50
N HIS A 138 -21.25 24.96 5.25
CA HIS A 138 -22.42 24.30 4.67
C HIS A 138 -23.06 23.26 5.59
N TYR A 139 -22.35 22.80 6.63
CA TYR A 139 -22.81 21.73 7.51
C TYR A 139 -23.75 22.24 8.61
N ASP A 140 -24.96 21.69 8.69
CA ASP A 140 -25.94 22.06 9.72
C ASP A 140 -25.89 21.07 10.90
N LEU A 141 -25.48 21.55 12.08
CA LEU A 141 -25.46 20.77 13.32
C LEU A 141 -26.86 20.50 13.92
N ASN A 142 -27.91 21.09 13.36
CA ASN A 142 -29.30 20.80 13.75
C ASN A 142 -29.95 19.74 12.87
N GLU A 143 -29.24 19.28 11.83
CA GLU A 143 -29.71 18.27 10.89
C GLU A 143 -28.85 17.00 11.02
N PRO A 144 -29.43 15.78 11.00
CA PRO A 144 -28.63 14.55 11.00
C PRO A 144 -27.61 14.52 9.84
N TRP A 145 -26.50 13.82 10.02
CA TRP A 145 -25.46 13.66 8.99
C TRP A 145 -25.98 13.12 7.65
N ASP A 146 -27.04 12.30 7.66
CA ASP A 146 -27.69 11.69 6.50
C ASP A 146 -28.94 12.46 6.02
N GLY A 147 -29.20 13.62 6.62
CA GLY A 147 -30.29 14.51 6.25
C GLY A 147 -30.16 15.07 4.81
N PRO A 148 -31.23 15.69 4.29
CA PRO A 148 -31.31 16.15 2.90
C PRO A 148 -30.23 17.16 2.49
N ASN A 149 -29.69 17.97 3.40
CA ASN A 149 -28.63 18.93 3.15
C ASN A 149 -27.26 18.31 3.46
N ASN A 150 -27.09 17.75 4.67
CA ASN A 150 -25.79 17.24 5.12
C ASN A 150 -25.27 16.09 4.25
N ARG A 151 -26.13 15.19 3.76
CA ARG A 151 -25.70 14.07 2.89
C ARG A 151 -24.96 14.51 1.61
N LYS A 152 -25.26 15.73 1.11
CA LYS A 152 -24.63 16.29 -0.09
C LYS A 152 -23.16 16.65 0.16
N LEU A 153 -22.78 16.82 1.42
CA LEU A 153 -21.44 17.19 1.85
C LEU A 153 -20.49 16.00 1.99
N SER A 154 -20.97 14.79 1.69
CA SER A 154 -20.15 13.57 1.70
C SER A 154 -18.90 13.68 0.82
N HIS A 155 -18.94 14.48 -0.25
CA HIS A 155 -17.80 14.72 -1.13
C HIS A 155 -16.79 15.76 -0.60
N TYR A 156 -17.13 16.53 0.43
CA TYR A 156 -16.25 17.53 1.07
C TYR A 156 -15.38 16.91 2.17
N MET A 157 -15.09 15.62 2.06
CA MET A 157 -14.25 14.90 3.01
C MET A 157 -12.84 15.48 3.01
N PRO A 158 -12.30 15.93 4.16
CA PRO A 158 -10.88 16.29 4.28
C PRO A 158 -9.95 15.18 3.79
N ASP A 159 -8.88 15.55 3.10
CA ASP A 159 -7.90 14.59 2.56
C ASP A 159 -7.26 13.71 3.64
N CYS A 160 -7.13 14.22 4.88
CA CYS A 160 -6.58 13.46 6.00
C CYS A 160 -7.46 12.27 6.44
N PHE A 161 -8.75 12.23 6.08
CA PHE A 161 -9.60 11.05 6.31
C PHE A 161 -9.49 10.02 5.18
N ARG A 162 -8.82 10.35 4.06
CA ARG A 162 -8.66 9.43 2.94
C ARG A 162 -7.43 8.55 3.14
N CYS A 163 -7.63 7.24 3.18
CA CYS A 163 -6.53 6.29 3.14
C CYS A 163 -5.95 6.20 1.70
N PRO A 164 -4.67 6.56 1.46
CA PRO A 164 -4.12 6.55 0.10
C PRO A 164 -3.82 5.13 -0.43
N LYS A 165 -3.76 4.13 0.46
CA LYS A 165 -3.70 2.70 0.04
C LYS A 165 -4.98 2.25 -0.64
N ASN A 166 -6.13 2.83 -0.27
CA ASN A 166 -7.43 2.42 -0.78
C ASN A 166 -8.05 3.44 -1.73
N ALA A 167 -7.26 3.88 -2.72
CA ALA A 167 -7.69 4.87 -3.72
C ALA A 167 -8.90 4.44 -4.57
N ASN A 168 -9.26 3.15 -4.55
CA ASN A 168 -10.42 2.61 -5.28
C ASN A 168 -11.72 2.71 -4.48
N ASN A 169 -11.66 3.00 -3.19
CA ASN A 169 -12.86 3.24 -2.39
C ASN A 169 -13.61 4.48 -2.86
N PRO A 170 -14.93 4.55 -2.62
CA PRO A 170 -15.68 5.76 -2.86
C PRO A 170 -15.04 6.95 -2.12
N ALA A 171 -14.97 8.11 -2.78
CA ALA A 171 -14.30 9.30 -2.26
C ALA A 171 -14.86 9.87 -0.95
N TRP A 172 -15.98 9.31 -0.46
CA TRP A 172 -16.70 9.69 0.75
C TRP A 172 -16.55 8.66 1.89
N THR A 173 -15.63 7.71 1.78
CA THR A 173 -15.37 6.74 2.84
C THR A 173 -13.99 6.91 3.48
N THR A 174 -13.89 6.51 4.75
CA THR A 174 -12.66 6.52 5.57
C THR A 174 -12.38 5.12 6.09
N ASN A 175 -11.10 4.82 6.30
CA ASN A 175 -10.61 3.64 7.00
C ASN A 175 -10.11 3.98 8.41
N TYR A 176 -10.17 5.25 8.83
CA TYR A 176 -9.77 5.69 10.16
C TYR A 176 -11.01 5.82 11.03
N VAL A 177 -11.07 5.03 12.10
CA VAL A 177 -12.23 4.93 12.98
C VAL A 177 -11.80 4.94 14.44
N ALA A 178 -12.72 5.35 15.31
CA ALA A 178 -12.57 5.18 16.75
C ALA A 178 -12.95 3.75 17.18
N VAL A 179 -12.57 3.35 18.39
CA VAL A 179 -13.12 2.14 19.03
C VAL A 179 -14.07 2.55 20.15
N ILE A 180 -15.34 2.16 20.04
CA ILE A 180 -16.40 2.60 20.94
C ILE A 180 -16.63 1.56 22.04
N GLY A 181 -16.59 2.01 23.29
CA GLY A 181 -16.95 1.20 24.45
C GLY A 181 -16.96 2.02 25.75
N PRO A 182 -17.62 1.54 26.81
CA PRO A 182 -17.71 2.28 28.08
C PRO A 182 -16.35 2.58 28.73
N HIS A 183 -15.36 1.74 28.43
CA HIS A 183 -14.00 1.79 28.98
C HIS A 183 -12.96 2.26 27.95
N THR A 184 -13.35 2.50 26.69
CA THR A 184 -12.43 3.01 25.67
C THR A 184 -12.34 4.52 25.70
N ALA A 185 -11.39 5.10 24.96
CA ALA A 185 -11.27 6.54 24.79
C ALA A 185 -12.58 7.22 24.34
N PHE A 186 -13.37 6.52 23.52
CA PHE A 186 -14.64 6.99 22.95
C PHE A 186 -15.83 6.25 23.58
N ARG A 187 -16.39 6.81 24.66
CA ARG A 187 -17.51 6.20 25.42
C ARG A 187 -18.90 6.59 24.92
N GLY A 188 -19.13 6.49 23.61
CA GLY A 188 -20.39 6.86 22.97
C GLY A 188 -20.60 8.38 22.96
N SER A 189 -21.75 8.87 23.42
CA SER A 189 -22.10 10.30 23.38
C SER A 189 -21.45 11.18 24.45
N GLN A 190 -20.52 10.63 25.25
CA GLN A 190 -19.77 11.38 26.25
C GLN A 190 -18.29 11.49 25.89
N GLY A 191 -17.75 12.71 25.94
CA GLY A 191 -16.32 12.97 25.83
C GLY A 191 -15.53 12.56 27.08
N ARG A 192 -14.20 12.48 26.96
CA ARG A 192 -13.27 12.22 28.06
C ARG A 192 -12.28 13.35 28.27
N THR A 193 -11.81 13.52 29.48
CA THR A 193 -10.70 14.40 29.85
C THR A 193 -9.39 13.61 29.90
N PHE A 194 -8.22 14.27 29.91
CA PHE A 194 -6.94 13.56 30.11
C PHE A 194 -6.89 12.78 31.43
N ASN A 195 -7.57 13.26 32.47
CA ASN A 195 -7.61 12.60 33.78
C ASN A 195 -8.36 11.25 33.75
N ASP A 196 -9.17 11.02 32.72
CA ASP A 196 -9.88 9.74 32.56
C ASP A 196 -8.97 8.63 32.02
N PHE A 197 -7.79 8.96 31.48
CA PHE A 197 -6.80 8.00 30.94
C PHE A 197 -5.84 7.53 32.04
N ARG A 198 -6.34 6.63 32.90
CA ARG A 198 -5.59 6.05 34.02
C ARG A 198 -4.49 5.09 33.58
N ASP A 199 -4.64 4.44 32.44
CA ASP A 199 -3.61 3.61 31.81
C ASP A 199 -2.43 4.44 31.25
N GLY A 200 -2.60 5.76 31.18
CA GLY A 200 -1.65 6.68 30.57
C GLY A 200 -1.94 6.91 29.09
N THR A 201 -1.79 8.16 28.66
CA THR A 201 -2.16 8.59 27.31
C THR A 201 -1.32 7.94 26.20
N ALA A 202 -0.10 7.51 26.52
CA ALA A 202 0.79 6.83 25.57
C ALA A 202 0.42 5.35 25.35
N ASN A 203 -0.33 4.73 26.26
CA ASN A 203 -0.69 3.30 26.19
C ASN A 203 -2.11 3.08 25.63
N THR A 204 -2.98 4.09 25.75
CA THR A 204 -4.35 4.03 25.25
C THR A 204 -4.46 4.43 23.78
N ILE A 205 -5.03 3.55 22.96
CA ILE A 205 -5.36 3.81 21.55
C ILE A 205 -6.58 4.73 21.41
N LEU A 206 -6.47 5.75 20.57
CA LEU A 206 -7.57 6.63 20.16
C LEU A 206 -8.21 6.21 18.84
N ILE A 207 -7.40 6.11 17.79
CA ILE A 207 -7.87 5.90 16.41
C ILE A 207 -7.12 4.71 15.84
N VAL A 208 -7.86 3.86 15.13
CA VAL A 208 -7.34 2.69 14.43
C VAL A 208 -7.64 2.78 12.94
N GLU A 209 -6.79 2.16 12.12
CA GLU A 209 -7.09 1.90 10.71
C GLU A 209 -7.80 0.54 10.55
N THR A 210 -8.86 0.49 9.73
CA THR A 210 -9.67 -0.72 9.51
C THR A 210 -9.70 -1.18 8.07
N THR A 211 -9.79 -2.49 7.85
CA THR A 211 -9.89 -3.09 6.51
C THR A 211 -11.08 -2.56 5.72
N GLU A 212 -12.27 -2.62 6.32
CA GLU A 212 -13.53 -2.19 5.74
C GLU A 212 -13.73 -0.68 5.96
N PRO A 213 -14.04 0.07 4.89
CA PRO A 213 -14.26 1.50 5.00
C PRO A 213 -15.70 1.82 5.42
N ILE A 214 -15.89 2.99 6.03
CA ILE A 214 -17.20 3.51 6.42
C ILE A 214 -17.43 4.93 5.84
N PRO A 215 -18.68 5.36 5.58
CA PRO A 215 -18.94 6.75 5.25
C PRO A 215 -18.38 7.70 6.31
N TRP A 216 -17.62 8.71 5.90
CA TRP A 216 -16.82 9.51 6.84
C TRP A 216 -17.64 10.41 7.77
N MET A 217 -18.86 10.78 7.39
CA MET A 217 -19.78 11.56 8.25
C MET A 217 -20.67 10.68 9.14
N GLU A 218 -20.73 9.37 8.88
CA GLU A 218 -21.58 8.45 9.62
C GLU A 218 -21.10 8.34 11.07
N PRO A 219 -21.96 8.55 12.09
CA PRO A 219 -21.67 8.40 13.53
C PRO A 219 -21.60 6.93 13.95
N ARG A 220 -20.95 6.11 13.13
CA ARG A 220 -20.67 4.70 13.36
C ARG A 220 -19.16 4.52 13.37
N ASP A 221 -18.66 3.80 14.34
CA ASP A 221 -17.29 3.30 14.38
C ASP A 221 -17.34 1.85 14.90
N ILE A 222 -16.19 1.19 15.08
CA ILE A 222 -16.17 -0.21 15.51
C ILE A 222 -16.37 -0.34 17.02
N THR A 223 -17.01 -1.41 17.48
CA THR A 223 -17.16 -1.67 18.93
C THR A 223 -15.88 -2.26 19.52
N PHE A 224 -15.75 -2.17 20.84
CA PHE A 224 -14.67 -2.83 21.58
C PHE A 224 -14.59 -4.32 21.27
N GLU A 225 -15.74 -5.02 21.22
CA GLU A 225 -15.80 -6.44 20.91
C GLU A 225 -15.36 -6.72 19.47
N GLU A 226 -15.75 -5.88 18.51
CA GLU A 226 -15.32 -5.99 17.11
C GLU A 226 -13.81 -5.78 16.97
N ALA A 227 -13.24 -4.80 17.68
CA ALA A 227 -11.81 -4.51 17.67
C ALA A 227 -10.98 -5.66 18.26
N CYS A 228 -11.52 -6.37 19.25
CA CYS A 228 -10.89 -7.53 19.90
C CYS A 228 -11.16 -8.87 19.18
N GLN A 229 -11.93 -8.91 18.09
CA GLN A 229 -12.22 -10.15 17.37
C GLN A 229 -10.99 -10.74 16.66
N SER A 230 -10.99 -12.08 16.59
CA SER A 230 -9.94 -13.01 16.12
C SER A 230 -8.84 -12.47 15.18
N SER A 231 -7.60 -12.84 15.51
CA SER A 231 -6.37 -12.63 14.75
C SER A 231 -6.35 -13.25 13.35
N GLU A 232 -7.31 -14.12 13.01
CA GLU A 232 -7.42 -14.72 11.68
C GLU A 232 -8.00 -13.78 10.62
N ARG A 233 -8.81 -12.78 11.01
CA ARG A 233 -9.34 -11.69 10.16
C ARG A 233 -9.70 -10.45 10.99
N PRO A 234 -8.73 -9.81 11.65
CA PRO A 234 -9.01 -8.62 12.44
C PRO A 234 -9.53 -7.49 11.56
N CYS A 235 -10.53 -6.78 12.09
CA CYS A 235 -11.09 -5.58 11.48
C CYS A 235 -10.09 -4.43 11.52
N VAL A 236 -9.26 -4.36 12.57
CA VAL A 236 -8.16 -3.41 12.76
C VAL A 236 -6.94 -3.86 11.96
N SER A 237 -6.67 -3.16 10.86
CA SER A 237 -5.57 -3.46 9.94
C SER A 237 -5.38 -2.34 8.92
N SER A 238 -4.13 -2.00 8.65
CA SER A 238 -3.67 -1.12 7.56
C SER A 238 -3.51 -1.84 6.22
N PHE A 239 -4.04 -3.05 6.12
CA PHE A 239 -4.00 -3.88 4.92
C PHE A 239 -5.30 -3.72 4.12
N HIS A 240 -5.24 -3.01 2.99
CA HIS A 240 -6.40 -2.69 2.14
C HIS A 240 -6.35 -3.29 0.74
N GLY A 241 -5.61 -4.38 0.53
CA GLY A 241 -5.46 -5.00 -0.79
C GLY A 241 -4.47 -6.17 -0.76
N ARG A 242 -4.39 -6.96 -1.83
CA ARG A 242 -3.47 -8.12 -1.90
C ARG A 242 -2.01 -7.66 -1.81
N PRO A 243 -1.09 -8.53 -1.33
CA PRO A 243 0.34 -8.24 -1.40
C PRO A 243 0.66 -7.96 -2.88
N HIS A 244 1.22 -6.80 -3.18
CA HIS A 244 1.76 -6.56 -4.51
C HIS A 244 3.04 -7.36 -4.60
N ASP A 245 2.94 -8.63 -4.99
CA ASP A 245 4.15 -9.28 -5.42
C ASP A 245 4.71 -8.52 -6.62
N ASP A 246 5.95 -8.07 -6.51
CA ASP A 246 6.66 -7.52 -7.65
C ASP A 246 7.19 -8.65 -8.55
N PHE A 247 7.84 -8.24 -9.64
CA PHE A 247 8.40 -9.18 -10.61
C PHE A 247 9.45 -10.12 -9.98
N PHE A 248 10.33 -9.60 -9.12
CA PHE A 248 11.48 -10.33 -8.58
C PHE A 248 11.21 -11.01 -7.24
N PHE A 249 10.30 -10.45 -6.45
CA PHE A 249 10.09 -10.88 -5.08
C PHE A 249 8.60 -11.12 -4.85
N SER A 250 8.28 -12.22 -4.19
CA SER A 250 7.04 -12.35 -3.47
C SER A 250 7.30 -11.83 -2.07
N TYR A 251 6.37 -11.05 -1.56
CA TYR A 251 6.39 -10.60 -0.20
C TYR A 251 5.58 -11.61 0.60
N THR A 252 6.26 -12.57 1.24
CA THR A 252 5.62 -13.57 2.09
C THR A 252 6.26 -13.52 3.46
N GLY A 253 5.76 -12.63 4.32
CA GLY A 253 6.21 -12.50 5.70
C GLY A 253 5.49 -11.34 6.37
N GLY A 254 4.80 -11.62 7.48
CA GLY A 254 4.50 -10.63 8.53
C GLY A 254 3.47 -9.52 8.27
N GLU A 255 2.96 -9.31 7.05
CA GLU A 255 1.82 -8.39 6.82
C GLU A 255 0.47 -8.99 7.28
N THR A 256 0.49 -10.05 8.10
CA THR A 256 -0.68 -10.53 8.83
C THR A 256 -1.10 -9.45 9.82
N TYR A 257 -1.97 -8.55 9.36
CA TYR A 257 -2.78 -7.66 10.18
C TYR A 257 -2.03 -6.66 11.04
N GLN A 258 -1.06 -5.96 10.44
CA GLN A 258 -0.49 -4.78 11.07
C GLN A 258 -1.47 -3.62 10.96
N ALA A 259 -1.62 -2.83 12.01
CA ALA A 259 -2.48 -1.65 12.02
C ALA A 259 -1.70 -0.41 12.45
N THR A 260 -1.87 0.67 11.72
CA THR A 260 -1.41 1.99 12.14
C THR A 260 -2.42 2.51 13.16
N ILE A 261 -1.93 2.87 14.34
CA ILE A 261 -2.75 3.30 15.48
C ILE A 261 -2.24 4.64 16.00
N ALA A 262 -3.17 5.49 16.44
CA ALA A 262 -2.86 6.73 17.14
C ALA A 262 -3.19 6.59 18.62
N HIS A 263 -2.29 7.00 19.51
CA HIS A 263 -2.51 6.97 20.96
C HIS A 263 -3.03 8.32 21.48
N ALA A 264 -3.47 8.33 22.74
CA ALA A 264 -4.05 9.49 23.41
C ALA A 264 -3.06 10.61 23.73
N ASP A 265 -1.77 10.39 23.52
CA ASP A 265 -0.70 11.41 23.56
C ASP A 265 -0.38 12.00 22.17
N GLY A 266 -1.03 11.50 21.11
CA GLY A 266 -0.82 11.92 19.73
C GLY A 266 0.32 11.23 19.00
N SER A 267 1.02 10.32 19.67
CA SER A 267 1.96 9.43 19.01
C SER A 267 1.22 8.48 18.07
N VAL A 268 1.91 8.08 17.00
CA VAL A 268 1.38 7.14 16.00
C VAL A 268 2.39 6.03 15.84
N HIS A 269 1.93 4.80 16.08
CA HIS A 269 2.74 3.59 16.07
C HIS A 269 2.10 2.53 15.18
N TYR A 270 2.87 1.50 14.89
CA TYR A 270 2.35 0.29 14.27
C TYR A 270 2.12 -0.79 15.32
N LEU A 271 0.91 -1.32 15.31
CA LEU A 271 0.53 -2.51 16.05
C LEU A 271 0.87 -3.74 15.18
N PRO A 272 1.84 -4.57 15.55
CA PRO A 272 2.12 -5.80 14.83
C PRO A 272 1.00 -6.82 15.04
N GLY A 273 0.73 -7.62 14.01
CA GLY A 273 -0.19 -8.76 14.10
C GLY A 273 0.57 -10.10 14.02
N PRO A 274 0.00 -11.20 14.54
CA PRO A 274 -1.28 -11.31 15.23
C PRO A 274 -1.19 -10.85 16.70
N ILE A 275 -2.20 -10.10 17.17
CA ILE A 275 -2.35 -9.70 18.58
C ILE A 275 -3.43 -10.55 19.25
N THR A 276 -3.24 -10.89 20.53
CA THR A 276 -4.26 -11.60 21.31
C THR A 276 -5.41 -10.65 21.66
N PRO A 277 -6.66 -11.14 21.77
CA PRO A 277 -7.79 -10.32 22.20
C PRO A 277 -7.53 -9.60 23.53
N GLU A 278 -6.81 -10.24 24.47
CA GLU A 278 -6.47 -9.67 25.77
C GLU A 278 -5.46 -8.52 25.65
N ALA A 279 -4.43 -8.66 24.81
CA ALA A 279 -3.45 -7.60 24.59
C ALA A 279 -4.02 -6.43 23.77
N MET A 280 -4.97 -6.70 22.88
CA MET A 280 -5.74 -5.66 22.17
C MET A 280 -6.68 -4.94 23.14
N ALA A 281 -7.43 -5.69 23.94
CA ALA A 281 -8.32 -5.13 24.97
C ALA A 281 -7.58 -4.16 25.87
N ALA A 282 -6.40 -4.56 26.37
CA ALA A 282 -5.62 -3.74 27.28
C ALA A 282 -5.23 -2.36 26.71
N ARG A 283 -4.85 -2.32 25.43
CA ARG A 283 -4.50 -1.06 24.73
C ARG A 283 -5.71 -0.19 24.40
N LEU A 284 -6.91 -0.77 24.37
CA LEU A 284 -8.15 -0.06 24.05
C LEU A 284 -8.79 0.56 25.28
N THR A 285 -8.50 0.08 26.49
CA THR A 285 -9.10 0.62 27.71
C THR A 285 -8.35 1.85 28.23
N VAL A 286 -9.07 2.67 29.01
CA VAL A 286 -8.49 3.83 29.71
C VAL A 286 -8.19 3.54 31.18
N ASP A 287 -8.64 2.39 31.70
CA ASP A 287 -8.71 2.14 33.15
C ASP A 287 -7.35 1.77 33.76
N GLY A 288 -6.50 1.12 32.95
CA GLY A 288 -5.18 0.64 33.33
C GLY A 288 -5.19 -0.52 34.32
N ALA A 289 -3.99 -1.03 34.64
CA ALA A 289 -3.74 -2.15 35.56
C ALA A 289 -4.28 -3.53 35.11
N GLU A 290 -4.58 -3.68 33.82
CA GLU A 290 -4.89 -4.97 33.22
C GLU A 290 -3.62 -5.83 33.13
N LEU A 291 -3.72 -7.09 33.53
CA LEU A 291 -2.59 -8.02 33.46
C LEU A 291 -2.45 -8.53 32.02
N VAL A 292 -1.39 -8.11 31.33
CA VAL A 292 -1.10 -8.60 29.98
C VAL A 292 0.15 -9.46 30.01
N THR A 293 0.03 -10.70 29.57
CA THR A 293 1.13 -11.67 29.58
C THR A 293 1.96 -11.64 28.30
N ASP A 294 1.38 -11.16 27.19
CA ASP A 294 1.96 -11.23 25.84
C ASP A 294 1.72 -9.93 25.07
N GLU A 295 2.26 -8.81 25.56
CA GLU A 295 2.23 -7.54 24.81
C GLU A 295 3.30 -7.51 23.70
N PRO A 296 2.91 -7.34 22.44
CA PRO A 296 3.89 -7.08 21.41
C PRO A 296 4.45 -5.66 21.55
N GLU A 297 5.76 -5.52 21.31
CA GLU A 297 6.43 -4.22 21.25
C GLU A 297 5.88 -3.40 20.06
N LEU A 298 5.50 -2.15 20.32
CA LEU A 298 5.04 -1.23 19.28
C LEU A 298 6.22 -0.81 18.41
N LEU A 299 5.99 -0.73 17.10
CA LEU A 299 7.02 -0.33 16.15
C LEU A 299 6.88 1.15 15.80
N ASP A 300 8.00 1.87 15.82
CA ASP A 300 8.06 3.25 15.36
C ASP A 300 7.98 3.34 13.83
N ILE A 301 7.47 4.48 13.33
CA ILE A 301 7.27 4.72 11.90
C ILE A 301 8.56 4.58 11.06
N PRO A 302 9.75 5.03 11.51
CA PRO A 302 11.00 4.81 10.77
C PRO A 302 11.45 3.34 10.76
N ASP A 303 11.19 2.60 11.84
CA ASP A 303 11.58 1.18 11.99
C ASP A 303 10.72 0.25 11.12
N LEU A 304 9.58 0.74 10.64
CA LEU A 304 8.74 0.13 9.60
C LEU A 304 9.46 -0.14 8.27
N LEU A 305 10.54 0.60 7.98
CA LEU A 305 11.37 0.35 6.78
C LEU A 305 12.33 -0.83 6.98
N GLY A 306 12.25 -1.52 8.13
CA GLY A 306 12.89 -2.81 8.35
C GLY A 306 12.66 -3.75 7.16
N PRO A 307 13.65 -4.59 6.83
CA PRO A 307 13.66 -5.32 5.57
C PRO A 307 12.40 -6.18 5.48
N VAL A 308 11.46 -5.79 4.60
CA VAL A 308 10.35 -6.67 4.21
C VAL A 308 10.96 -7.99 3.81
N GLU A 309 10.52 -9.10 4.41
CA GLU A 309 11.03 -10.43 4.05
C GLU A 309 10.70 -10.69 2.58
N ARG A 310 11.73 -10.58 1.74
CA ARG A 310 11.66 -10.71 0.30
C ARG A 310 11.98 -12.14 -0.06
N HIS A 311 10.97 -12.88 -0.53
CA HIS A 311 11.20 -14.20 -1.07
C HIS A 311 11.47 -14.08 -2.57
N PRO A 312 12.68 -14.42 -3.04
CA PRO A 312 12.99 -14.34 -4.46
C PRO A 312 12.07 -15.27 -5.26
N LYS A 313 11.38 -14.72 -6.26
CA LYS A 313 10.65 -15.47 -7.27
C LYS A 313 11.65 -16.09 -8.24
N TRP A 314 12.30 -17.17 -7.82
CA TRP A 314 13.33 -17.86 -8.61
C TRP A 314 12.87 -18.19 -10.03
N ARG A 315 11.60 -18.52 -10.22
CA ARG A 315 11.01 -18.71 -11.56
C ARG A 315 11.17 -17.46 -12.44
N ASN A 316 10.77 -16.30 -11.94
CA ASN A 316 10.82 -15.05 -12.70
C ASN A 316 12.27 -14.59 -12.93
N ILE A 317 13.14 -14.76 -11.93
CA ILE A 317 14.58 -14.46 -12.01
C ILE A 317 15.25 -15.33 -13.09
N LEU A 318 15.00 -16.64 -13.07
CA LEU A 318 15.54 -17.58 -14.05
C LEU A 318 14.99 -17.31 -15.45
N SER A 319 13.68 -17.04 -15.58
CA SER A 319 13.08 -16.67 -16.87
C SER A 319 13.69 -15.41 -17.45
N LEU A 320 13.92 -14.38 -16.63
CA LEU A 320 14.60 -13.14 -17.06
C LEU A 320 16.06 -13.40 -17.46
N ALA A 321 16.80 -14.20 -16.68
CA ALA A 321 18.19 -14.54 -17.00
C ALA A 321 18.30 -15.30 -18.34
N ILE A 322 17.42 -16.28 -18.57
CA ILE A 322 17.32 -17.01 -19.84
C ILE A 322 16.95 -16.06 -20.98
N LEU A 323 15.98 -15.17 -20.76
CA LEU A 323 15.58 -14.17 -21.74
C LEU A 323 16.76 -13.26 -22.13
N ILE A 324 17.50 -12.73 -21.16
CA ILE A 324 18.67 -11.88 -21.39
C ILE A 324 19.73 -12.64 -22.20
N ALA A 325 20.04 -13.88 -21.83
CA ALA A 325 21.02 -14.71 -22.54
C ALA A 325 20.61 -14.94 -24.00
N LEU A 326 19.34 -15.27 -24.23
CA LEU A 326 18.81 -15.50 -25.57
C LEU A 326 18.77 -14.20 -26.39
N VAL A 327 18.36 -13.08 -25.80
CA VAL A 327 18.27 -11.77 -26.46
C VAL A 327 19.64 -11.23 -26.86
N LEU A 328 20.67 -11.45 -26.03
CA LEU A 328 22.05 -11.03 -26.29
C LEU A 328 22.82 -11.97 -27.23
N MET A 329 22.32 -13.19 -27.46
CA MET A 329 22.98 -14.17 -28.33
C MET A 329 23.38 -13.64 -29.73
N PRO A 330 22.60 -12.78 -30.42
CA PRO A 330 22.99 -12.21 -31.71
C PRO A 330 24.24 -11.31 -31.66
N LEU A 331 24.53 -10.71 -30.50
CA LEU A 331 25.74 -9.91 -30.28
C LEU A 331 26.99 -10.80 -30.22
N VAL A 332 26.86 -11.98 -29.62
CA VAL A 332 27.99 -12.88 -29.32
C VAL A 332 28.21 -13.92 -30.42
N TRP A 333 27.16 -14.28 -31.17
CA TRP A 333 27.22 -15.31 -32.20
C TRP A 333 28.16 -14.90 -33.35
N ARG A 334 29.33 -15.55 -33.43
CA ARG A 334 30.18 -15.56 -34.63
C ARG A 334 29.76 -16.71 -35.53
N PRO A 335 29.44 -16.49 -36.82
CA PRO A 335 29.12 -17.59 -37.71
C PRO A 335 30.31 -18.55 -37.74
N TRP A 336 30.05 -19.82 -37.43
CA TRP A 336 31.05 -20.89 -37.52
C TRP A 336 31.56 -20.90 -38.97
N LYS A 337 32.80 -20.44 -39.18
CA LYS A 337 33.47 -20.62 -40.47
C LYS A 337 33.82 -22.09 -40.55
N LEU A 338 33.13 -22.85 -41.39
CA LEU A 338 33.64 -24.15 -41.81
C LEU A 338 35.02 -23.90 -42.43
N PRO A 339 36.07 -24.68 -42.08
CA PRO A 339 37.35 -24.58 -42.78
C PRO A 339 37.07 -24.76 -44.27
N ALA A 340 37.63 -23.86 -45.08
CA ALA A 340 37.54 -23.98 -46.52
C ALA A 340 38.06 -25.36 -46.91
N ALA A 341 37.29 -26.10 -47.70
CA ALA A 341 37.79 -27.32 -48.31
C ALA A 341 39.04 -26.93 -49.11
N GLU A 342 40.20 -27.47 -48.73
CA GLU A 342 41.39 -27.39 -49.55
C GLU A 342 41.07 -28.07 -50.87
N ASP A 343 41.07 -27.29 -51.95
CA ASP A 343 41.05 -27.81 -53.32
C ASP A 343 42.34 -28.61 -53.54
N THR A 344 42.31 -29.91 -53.25
CA THR A 344 43.37 -30.83 -53.67
C THR A 344 43.23 -31.04 -55.17
N VAL A 345 43.90 -30.19 -55.93
CA VAL A 345 44.25 -30.43 -57.34
C VAL A 345 45.38 -31.46 -57.37
N SER A 346 45.11 -32.63 -57.92
CA SER A 346 46.10 -33.47 -58.61
C SER A 346 45.42 -34.28 -59.69
#